data_AF-A0A438DJC8-F1
#
_entry.id   AF-A0A438DJC8-F1
#
_cell.length_a   1.000
_cell.length_b   1.000
_cell.length_c   1.000
_cell.angle_alpha   90.00
_cell.angle_beta   90.00
_cell.angle_gamma   90.00
#
_symmetry.space_group_name_H-M   'P 1'
#
loop_
_entity.id
_entity.type
_entity.pdbx_description
1 polymer ?
#
loop_
_entity_poly.entity_id
_entity_poly.type
_entity_poly.pdbx_seq_one_letter_code
_entity_poly.pdbx_strand_id
1 'polypeptide(L)'
;MDELQRKMEPNLEQTLQEGKLYRQINALIVAYLATTISLRFTAASAVASATMTPLNVDTPPYKLIDLVAKGLAVEKDEMLKGGVPSAAFLDSGAVMPVTYGSIPAPRTVAVDFGQVVS
;
A
#
# COMPACT_ATOMS: atom_id res chain seq x y z
N MET A 1 36.25 8.79 -9.12
CA MET A 1 34.78 8.71 -9.30
C MET A 1 34.22 8.83 -7.87
N ASP A 2 33.17 8.15 -7.43
CA ASP A 2 33.17 7.52 -6.08
C ASP A 2 32.38 8.08 -4.88
N GLU A 3 31.79 9.28 -4.86
CA GLU A 3 30.83 9.62 -3.78
C GLU A 3 29.37 9.62 -4.25
N LEU A 4 29.09 10.24 -5.41
CA LEU A 4 27.75 10.22 -6.00
C LEU A 4 27.33 8.80 -6.40
N GLN A 5 28.23 8.03 -7.03
CA GLN A 5 27.96 6.63 -7.36
C GLN A 5 27.76 5.75 -6.11
N ARG A 6 28.54 5.96 -5.04
CA ARG A 6 28.44 5.17 -3.80
C ARG A 6 27.15 5.43 -3.03
N LYS A 7 26.55 6.62 -3.17
CA LYS A 7 25.26 6.97 -2.56
C LYS A 7 24.06 6.59 -3.45
N MET A 8 24.27 6.47 -4.77
CA MET A 8 23.24 6.13 -5.76
C MET A 8 22.96 4.62 -5.84
N GLU A 9 23.99 3.77 -5.67
CA GLU A 9 23.85 2.30 -5.60
C GLU A 9 22.93 1.80 -4.45
N PRO A 10 23.10 2.21 -3.18
CA PRO A 10 22.21 1.79 -2.09
C PRO A 10 20.79 2.37 -2.25
N ASN A 11 20.68 3.55 -2.86
CA ASN A 11 19.37 4.16 -3.15
C ASN A 11 18.60 3.39 -4.23
N LEU A 12 19.31 2.84 -5.23
CA LEU A 12 18.71 2.02 -6.28
C LEU A 12 18.22 0.67 -5.72
N GLU A 13 19.04 -0.05 -4.97
CA GLU A 13 18.64 -1.34 -4.39
C GLU A 13 17.44 -1.17 -3.45
N GLN A 14 17.44 -0.14 -2.61
CA GLN A 14 16.29 0.19 -1.76
C GLN A 14 15.03 0.47 -2.61
N THR A 15 15.13 1.29 -3.65
CA THR A 15 14.01 1.59 -4.56
C THR A 15 13.46 0.32 -5.22
N LEU A 16 14.34 -0.62 -5.60
CA LEU A 16 13.95 -1.89 -6.18
C LEU A 16 13.25 -2.80 -5.16
N GLN A 17 13.71 -2.82 -3.91
CA GLN A 17 13.07 -3.57 -2.83
C GLN A 17 11.68 -3.01 -2.52
N GLU A 18 11.55 -1.68 -2.45
CA GLU A 18 10.26 -1.01 -2.28
C GLU A 18 9.32 -1.33 -3.44
N GLY A 19 9.79 -1.25 -4.69
CA GLY A 19 8.99 -1.61 -5.87
C GLY A 19 8.51 -3.07 -5.85
N LYS A 20 9.36 -4.01 -5.40
CA LYS A 20 8.99 -5.41 -5.21
C LYS A 20 7.93 -5.56 -4.12
N LEU A 21 8.10 -4.85 -3.00
CA LEU A 21 7.16 -4.86 -1.89
C LEU A 21 5.78 -4.34 -2.32
N TYR A 22 5.72 -3.21 -3.02
CA TYR A 22 4.45 -2.66 -3.53
C TYR A 22 3.75 -3.64 -4.48
N ARG A 23 4.50 -4.31 -5.36
CA ARG A 23 3.93 -5.31 -6.26
C ARG A 23 3.35 -6.51 -5.48
N GLN A 24 4.01 -6.94 -4.41
CA GLN A 24 3.50 -8.01 -3.54
C GLN A 24 2.24 -7.59 -2.78
N ILE A 25 2.20 -6.36 -2.25
CA ILE A 25 1.02 -5.81 -1.57
C ILE A 25 -0.16 -5.72 -2.53
N ASN A 26 0.05 -5.23 -3.75
CA ASN A 26 -1.01 -5.14 -4.75
C ASN A 26 -1.57 -6.53 -5.12
N ALA A 27 -0.71 -7.54 -5.26
CA ALA A 27 -1.16 -8.92 -5.46
C ALA A 27 -2.01 -9.46 -4.29
N LEU A 28 -1.61 -9.18 -3.04
CA LEU A 28 -2.38 -9.54 -1.85
C LEU A 28 -3.76 -8.85 -1.81
N ILE A 29 -3.82 -7.57 -2.17
CA ILE A 29 -5.08 -6.80 -2.23
C ILE A 29 -6.00 -7.36 -3.31
N VAL A 30 -5.50 -7.58 -4.53
CA VAL A 30 -6.29 -8.14 -5.63
C VAL A 30 -6.83 -9.52 -5.27
N ALA A 31 -6.00 -10.40 -4.67
CA ALA A 31 -6.42 -11.73 -4.23
C ALA A 31 -7.54 -11.66 -3.17
N TYR A 32 -7.41 -10.76 -2.20
CA TYR A 32 -8.41 -10.56 -1.15
C TYR A 32 -9.76 -10.04 -1.70
N LEU A 33 -9.71 -9.07 -2.61
CA LEU A 33 -10.91 -8.51 -3.24
C LEU A 33 -11.61 -9.52 -4.15
N ALA A 34 -10.85 -10.38 -4.84
CA ALA A 34 -11.40 -11.42 -5.70
C ALA A 34 -12.18 -12.51 -4.92
N THR A 35 -11.85 -12.75 -3.65
CA THR A 35 -12.55 -13.76 -2.84
C THR A 35 -13.78 -13.20 -2.11
N THR A 36 -13.86 -11.89 -1.89
CA THR A 36 -14.98 -11.29 -1.15
C THR A 36 -16.24 -11.20 -2.04
N ILE A 37 -17.34 -11.81 -1.57
CA ILE A 37 -18.58 -12.00 -2.32
C ILE A 37 -19.21 -10.70 -2.85
N SER A 38 -19.10 -9.59 -2.12
CA SER A 38 -19.89 -8.38 -2.40
C SER A 38 -19.32 -7.46 -3.50
N LEU A 39 -18.05 -7.64 -3.90
CA LEU A 39 -17.35 -6.70 -4.81
C LEU A 39 -16.37 -7.38 -5.79
N ARG A 40 -16.45 -8.72 -5.91
CA ARG A 40 -15.46 -9.60 -6.58
C ARG A 40 -14.92 -9.06 -7.90
N PHE A 41 -15.78 -8.58 -8.78
CA PHE A 41 -15.35 -8.19 -10.11
C PHE A 41 -14.97 -6.71 -10.20
N THR A 42 -15.79 -5.81 -9.66
CA THR A 42 -15.60 -4.36 -9.83
C THR A 42 -14.38 -3.83 -9.09
N ALA A 43 -14.22 -4.19 -7.80
CA ALA A 43 -13.12 -3.68 -7.00
C ALA A 43 -11.79 -4.34 -7.38
N ALA A 44 -11.78 -5.67 -7.54
CA ALA A 44 -10.58 -6.38 -7.95
C ALA A 44 -10.11 -5.94 -9.35
N SER A 45 -11.03 -5.77 -10.31
CA SER A 45 -10.70 -5.28 -11.66
C SER A 45 -10.17 -3.85 -11.68
N ALA A 46 -10.80 -2.94 -10.94
CA ALA A 46 -10.33 -1.57 -10.83
C ALA A 46 -8.92 -1.49 -10.24
N VAL A 47 -8.65 -2.22 -9.15
CA VAL A 47 -7.32 -2.24 -8.51
C VAL A 47 -6.30 -2.94 -9.40
N ALA A 48 -6.65 -4.08 -10.01
CA ALA A 48 -5.80 -4.78 -10.95
C ALA A 48 -5.36 -3.86 -12.12
N SER A 49 -6.31 -3.15 -12.72
CA SER A 49 -6.03 -2.21 -13.82
C SER A 49 -5.20 -1.02 -13.35
N ALA A 50 -5.55 -0.39 -12.23
CA ALA A 50 -4.85 0.79 -11.72
C ALA A 50 -3.39 0.49 -11.32
N THR A 51 -3.13 -0.73 -10.86
CA THR A 51 -1.81 -1.15 -10.38
C THR A 51 -1.01 -1.98 -11.38
N MET A 52 -1.57 -2.25 -12.57
CA MET A 52 -1.04 -3.20 -13.56
C MET A 52 -0.76 -4.60 -12.95
N THR A 53 -1.60 -5.01 -12.01
CA THR A 53 -1.55 -6.35 -11.39
C THR A 53 -2.53 -7.27 -12.13
N PRO A 54 -2.17 -8.50 -12.50
CA PRO A 54 -3.11 -9.41 -13.14
C PRO A 54 -4.28 -9.77 -12.20
N LEU A 55 -5.44 -10.11 -12.75
CA LEU A 55 -6.59 -10.54 -11.93
C LEU A 55 -6.38 -11.92 -11.29
N ASN A 56 -5.63 -12.77 -11.98
CA ASN A 56 -5.26 -14.11 -11.52
C ASN A 56 -3.85 -14.07 -10.95
N VAL A 57 -3.74 -13.89 -9.64
CA VAL A 57 -2.47 -13.84 -8.91
C VAL A 57 -2.25 -15.15 -8.16
N ASP A 58 -1.02 -15.66 -8.17
CA ASP A 58 -0.59 -16.83 -7.40
C ASP A 58 -0.41 -16.52 -5.89
N THR A 59 -1.40 -15.86 -5.30
CA THR A 59 -1.40 -15.46 -3.90
C THR A 59 -2.66 -15.95 -3.20
N PRO A 60 -2.56 -16.61 -2.04
CA PRO A 60 -3.73 -17.08 -1.31
C PRO A 60 -4.65 -15.91 -0.92
N PRO A 61 -5.97 -15.98 -1.15
CA PRO A 61 -6.87 -14.84 -1.00
C PRO A 61 -6.94 -14.20 0.40
N TYR A 62 -6.72 -14.97 1.46
CA TYR A 62 -6.82 -14.49 2.85
C TYR A 62 -5.46 -14.18 3.49
N LYS A 63 -4.37 -14.37 2.75
CA LYS A 63 -3.00 -14.14 3.25
C LYS A 63 -2.77 -12.70 3.69
N LEU A 64 -3.47 -11.74 3.09
CA LEU A 64 -3.43 -10.34 3.51
C LEU A 64 -3.89 -10.17 4.95
N ILE A 65 -5.02 -10.78 5.32
CA ILE A 65 -5.59 -10.68 6.67
C ILE A 65 -4.68 -11.36 7.69
N ASP A 66 -4.12 -12.52 7.35
CA ASP A 66 -3.17 -13.23 8.20
C ASP A 66 -1.91 -12.39 8.48
N LEU A 67 -1.36 -11.75 7.43
CA LEU A 67 -0.17 -10.92 7.56
C LEU A 67 -0.44 -9.66 8.39
N VAL A 68 -1.58 -9.01 8.18
CA VAL A 68 -2.01 -7.85 8.98
C VAL A 68 -2.18 -8.26 10.44
N ALA A 69 -2.88 -9.35 10.73
CA ALA A 69 -3.05 -9.84 12.10
C ALA A 69 -1.69 -10.15 12.78
N LYS A 70 -0.76 -10.78 12.06
CA LYS A 70 0.60 -11.06 12.54
C LYS A 70 1.39 -9.77 12.79
N GLY A 71 1.33 -8.80 11.88
CA GLY A 71 1.99 -7.51 12.03
C GLY A 71 1.49 -6.74 13.25
N LEU A 72 0.17 -6.68 13.44
CA LEU A 72 -0.42 -6.05 14.63
C LEU A 72 -0.03 -6.76 15.94
N ALA A 73 0.10 -8.09 15.93
CA ALA A 73 0.53 -8.84 17.10
C ALA A 73 1.99 -8.53 17.46
N VAL A 74 2.87 -8.45 16.46
CA VAL A 74 4.29 -8.06 16.64
C VAL A 74 4.40 -6.63 17.16
N GLU A 75 3.65 -5.68 16.60
CA GLU A 75 3.67 -4.29 17.06
C GLU A 75 3.26 -4.16 18.53
N LYS A 76 2.23 -4.90 18.95
CA LYS A 76 1.80 -4.93 20.36
C LYS A 76 2.83 -5.57 21.28
N ASP A 77 3.49 -6.63 20.85
CA ASP A 77 4.56 -7.29 21.63
C ASP A 77 5.77 -6.35 21.81
N GLU A 78 6.16 -5.63 20.76
CA GLU A 78 7.25 -4.63 20.81
C GLU A 78 6.90 -3.45 21.74
N MET A 79 5.66 -2.95 21.69
CA MET A 79 5.19 -1.89 22.61
C MET A 79 5.24 -2.32 24.07
N LEU A 80 4.93 -3.58 24.37
CA LEU A 80 4.99 -4.13 25.74
C LEU A 80 6.43 -4.36 26.21
N LYS A 81 7.38 -4.55 25.28
CA LYS A 81 8.82 -4.74 25.55
C LYS A 81 9.63 -3.45 25.55
N GLY A 82 8.98 -2.29 25.42
CA GLY A 82 9.64 -0.98 25.38
C GLY A 82 10.38 -0.70 24.06
N GLY A 83 10.05 -1.43 22.99
CA GLY A 83 10.61 -1.23 21.65
C GLY A 83 10.01 0.00 20.95
N VAL A 84 10.82 0.64 20.10
CA VAL A 84 10.37 1.72 19.22
C VAL A 84 9.47 1.13 18.13
N PRO A 85 8.27 1.67 17.86
CA PRO A 85 7.35 1.10 16.87
C PRO A 85 8.03 1.04 15.49
N SER A 86 7.88 -0.07 14.76
CA SER A 86 8.47 -0.22 13.41
C SER A 86 7.98 0.82 12.39
N ALA A 87 6.88 1.53 12.68
CA ALA A 87 6.47 2.71 11.93
C ALA A 87 7.54 3.82 11.91
N ALA A 88 8.46 3.85 12.87
CA ALA A 88 9.60 4.77 12.90
C ALA A 88 10.67 4.47 11.82
N PHE A 89 10.65 3.28 11.19
CA PHE A 89 11.57 2.96 10.08
C PHE A 89 11.00 3.33 8.71
N LEU A 90 9.69 3.56 8.60
CA LEU A 90 9.05 4.08 7.39
C LEU A 90 9.04 5.62 7.35
N ASP A 91 9.35 6.27 8.48
CA ASP A 91 9.44 7.72 8.60
C ASP A 91 10.90 8.18 8.77
N SER A 92 11.69 8.07 7.71
CA SER A 92 12.82 8.98 7.52
C SER A 92 12.32 10.23 6.78
N GLY A 93 11.35 10.94 7.36
CA GLY A 93 10.66 12.03 6.67
C GLY A 93 9.74 12.88 7.55
N ALA A 94 10.23 13.30 8.73
CA ALA A 94 9.72 14.39 9.57
C ALA A 94 8.85 14.00 10.78
N VAL A 95 9.54 13.99 11.92
CA VAL A 95 8.98 14.39 13.21
C VAL A 95 8.36 15.79 13.08
N MET A 96 7.04 15.87 13.04
CA MET A 96 6.28 17.04 13.46
C MET A 96 4.99 16.59 14.16
N PRO A 97 4.69 17.08 15.38
CA PRO A 97 3.41 16.83 16.02
C PRO A 97 2.35 17.69 15.32
N VAL A 98 1.60 17.11 14.38
CA VAL A 98 0.50 17.82 13.73
C VAL A 98 -0.75 17.73 14.60
N THR A 99 -0.99 18.84 15.29
CA THR A 99 -2.22 19.21 15.95
C THR A 99 -3.43 19.03 15.02
N TYR A 100 -4.54 18.52 15.55
CA TYR A 100 -5.81 18.40 14.81
C TYR A 100 -6.26 19.78 14.30
N GLY A 101 -6.27 19.97 12.99
CA GLY A 101 -6.65 21.25 12.37
C GLY A 101 -7.23 21.07 10.97
N SER A 102 -8.55 20.90 10.90
CA SER A 102 -9.44 21.15 9.76
C SER A 102 -9.15 20.47 8.42
N ILE A 103 -9.87 19.37 8.14
CA ILE A 103 -9.99 18.80 6.79
C ILE A 103 -10.98 19.68 6.00
N PRO A 104 -10.60 20.29 4.87
CA PRO A 104 -11.58 20.92 3.97
C PRO A 104 -12.46 19.82 3.37
N ALA A 105 -13.78 20.01 3.42
CA ALA A 105 -14.75 19.05 2.91
C ALA A 105 -14.43 18.62 1.45
N PRO A 106 -14.47 17.31 1.12
CA PRO A 106 -14.25 16.84 -0.25
C PRO A 106 -15.34 17.39 -1.17
N ARG A 107 -14.96 18.23 -2.13
CA ARG A 107 -15.84 18.62 -3.23
C ARG A 107 -16.04 17.41 -4.15
N THR A 108 -17.20 16.78 -4.07
CA THR A 108 -17.68 15.81 -5.06
C THR A 108 -17.86 16.51 -6.41
N VAL A 109 -16.97 16.26 -7.36
CA VAL A 109 -17.22 16.49 -8.78
C VAL A 109 -17.68 15.17 -9.37
N ALA A 110 -18.97 15.07 -9.70
CA ALA A 110 -19.49 13.98 -10.50
C ALA A 110 -19.13 14.26 -11.97
N VAL A 111 -18.42 13.32 -12.61
CA VAL A 111 -18.14 13.37 -14.05
C VAL A 111 -19.22 12.55 -14.76
N ASP A 112 -19.97 13.18 -15.66
CA ASP A 112 -20.99 12.55 -16.49
C ASP A 112 -20.38 12.13 -17.84
N PHE A 113 -20.50 10.85 -18.19
CA PHE A 113 -19.95 10.26 -19.41
C PHE A 113 -21.00 10.12 -20.54
N GLY A 114 -22.18 10.74 -20.41
CA GLY A 114 -23.28 10.62 -21.36
C GLY A 114 -23.16 11.41 -22.67
N GLN A 115 -22.02 12.01 -23.01
CA GLN A 115 -21.90 12.95 -24.14
C GLN A 115 -20.81 12.59 -25.17
N VAL A 116 -20.60 11.31 -25.44
CA VAL A 116 -19.86 10.87 -26.64
C VAL A 116 -20.65 9.83 -27.41
N VAL A 117 -21.81 10.23 -27.93
CA VAL A 117 -22.40 9.64 -29.15
C VAL A 117 -23.24 10.71 -29.85
N SER A 118 -22.68 11.37 -30.88
CA SER A 118 -23.38 11.69 -32.12
C SER A 118 -22.39 12.11 -33.20
#